data_AF-A0A212FI91-F1
#
_entry.id   AF-A0A212FI91-F1
#
_cell.length_a   1.000
_cell.length_b   1.000
_cell.length_c   1.000
_cell.angle_alpha   90.00
_cell.angle_beta   90.00
_cell.angle_gamma   90.00
#
_symmetry.space_group_name_H-M   'P 1'
#
loop_
_entity.id
_entity.type
_entity.pdbx_description
1 polymer ?
#
loop_
_entity_poly.entity_id
_entity_poly.type
_entity_poly.pdbx_seq_one_letter_code
_entity_poly.pdbx_strand_id
1 'polypeptide(L)'
;CSKETSNPGDENICRRVLEVANLCRAEGSEEMRFSGRSMSSRALVLVSVTRVEADRLAVVVRCENIALANLMAGHIATALDG
;
A
#
# COMPACT_ATOMS: atom_id res chain seq x y z
N CYS A 1 4.01 1.53 16.25
CA CYS A 1 2.62 1.65 16.76
C CYS A 1 2.49 2.91 17.60
N SER A 2 2.31 4.06 16.96
CA SER A 2 1.86 5.28 17.63
C SER A 2 0.33 5.24 17.69
N LYS A 3 -0.22 5.58 18.85
CA LYS A 3 -1.66 5.64 19.13
C LYS A 3 -2.27 6.84 18.41
N GLU A 4 -2.54 6.70 17.13
CA GLU A 4 -3.56 7.51 16.47
C GLU A 4 -4.72 6.56 16.18
N THR A 5 -5.92 7.01 16.52
CA THR A 5 -7.19 6.30 16.36
C THR A 5 -7.31 5.79 14.93
N SER A 6 -6.78 4.60 14.69
CA SER A 6 -6.78 3.97 13.37
C SER A 6 -8.19 3.47 13.16
N ASN A 7 -8.84 4.00 12.14
CA ASN A 7 -10.13 3.49 11.70
C ASN A 7 -9.95 1.97 11.46
N PRO A 8 -10.83 1.07 11.95
CA PRO A 8 -10.69 -0.37 11.75
C PRO A 8 -10.51 -0.77 10.27
N GLY A 9 -11.04 0.04 9.35
CA GLY A 9 -10.78 -0.12 7.90
C GLY A 9 -9.31 0.04 7.51
N ASP A 10 -8.59 0.97 8.14
CA ASP A 10 -7.18 1.26 7.83
C ASP A 10 -6.25 0.13 8.33
N GLU A 11 -6.56 -0.48 9.47
CA GLU A 11 -5.82 -1.64 9.97
C GLU A 11 -5.95 -2.84 9.01
N ASN A 12 -7.13 -3.05 8.44
CA ASN A 12 -7.34 -4.10 7.44
C ASN A 12 -6.52 -3.84 6.18
N ILE A 13 -6.54 -2.60 5.66
CA ILE A 13 -5.74 -2.20 4.51
C ILE A 13 -4.25 -2.42 4.79
N CYS A 14 -3.76 -2.01 5.97
CA CYS A 14 -2.36 -2.19 6.34
C CYS A 14 -1.95 -3.66 6.40
N ARG A 15 -2.78 -4.50 7.03
CA ARG A 15 -2.53 -5.95 7.11
C ARG A 15 -2.47 -6.56 5.72
N ARG A 16 -3.42 -6.21 4.86
CA ARG A 16 -3.54 -6.78 3.52
C ARG A 16 -2.37 -6.38 2.62
N VAL A 17 -1.97 -5.10 2.65
CA VAL A 17 -0.79 -4.62 1.92
C VAL A 17 0.49 -5.32 2.40
N LEU A 18 0.63 -5.54 3.72
CA LEU A 18 1.76 -6.31 4.26
C LEU A 18 1.75 -7.76 3.77
N GLU A 19 0.60 -8.45 3.83
CA GLU A 19 0.45 -9.84 3.40
C GLU A 19 0.79 -10.06 1.92
N VAL A 20 0.32 -9.17 1.03
CA VAL A 20 0.42 -9.40 -0.42
C VAL A 20 1.62 -8.74 -1.08
N ALA A 21 2.15 -7.67 -0.48
CA ALA A 21 3.23 -6.88 -1.07
C ALA A 21 4.46 -6.73 -0.17
N ASN A 22 4.42 -7.22 1.07
CA ASN A 22 5.50 -7.10 2.06
C ASN A 22 5.97 -5.65 2.26
N LEU A 23 5.01 -4.72 2.30
CA LEU A 23 5.27 -3.30 2.51
C LEU A 23 4.76 -2.85 3.87
N CYS A 24 5.53 -2.00 4.54
CA CYS A 24 5.16 -1.42 5.81
C CYS A 24 4.54 -0.04 5.60
N ARG A 25 3.57 0.33 6.45
CA ARG A 25 3.04 1.70 6.48
C ARG A 25 4.18 2.67 6.83
N ALA A 26 4.29 3.76 6.07
CA ALA A 26 5.21 4.84 6.36
C ALA A 26 4.73 5.64 7.57
N GLU A 27 5.63 5.91 8.52
CA GLU A 27 5.32 6.73 9.70
C GLU A 27 5.24 8.21 9.34
N GLY A 28 4.45 8.98 10.09
CA GLY A 28 4.34 10.44 9.95
C GLY A 28 3.56 10.91 8.72
N SER A 29 2.82 10.02 8.06
CA SER A 29 1.91 10.37 6.97
C SER A 29 0.46 10.22 7.43
N GLU A 30 -0.31 11.31 7.31
CA GLU A 30 -1.77 11.28 7.50
C GLU A 30 -2.44 10.36 6.45
N GLU A 31 -1.86 10.29 5.25
CA GLU A 31 -2.30 9.37 4.19
C GLU A 31 -1.78 7.94 4.41
N MET A 32 -2.54 6.95 3.92
CA MET A 32 -2.12 5.54 3.87
C MET A 32 -1.02 5.34 2.82
N ARG A 33 0.21 5.66 3.23
CA ARG A 33 1.42 5.44 2.44
C ARG A 33 2.16 4.24 2.97
N PHE A 34 2.70 3.45 2.06
CA PHE A 34 3.50 2.27 2.34
C PHE A 34 4.82 2.37 1.62
N SER A 35 5.84 1.76 2.20
CA SER A 35 7.17 1.73 1.63
C SER A 35 7.84 0.39 1.90
N GLY A 36 8.73 0.03 0.99
CA GLY A 36 9.54 -1.17 1.11
C GLY A 36 10.59 -1.22 0.01
N ARG A 37 11.23 -2.38 -0.11
CA ARG A 37 12.24 -2.62 -1.12
C ARG A 37 11.98 -3.92 -1.85
N SER A 38 12.13 -3.89 -3.17
CA SER A 38 12.18 -5.12 -3.97
C SER A 38 13.36 -5.97 -3.50
N MET A 39 13.16 -7.27 -3.28
CA MET A 39 14.24 -8.16 -2.83
C MET A 39 15.27 -8.42 -3.94
N SER A 40 14.84 -8.43 -5.21
CA SER A 40 15.72 -8.74 -6.34
C SER A 40 16.57 -7.55 -6.76
N SER A 41 15.95 -6.38 -6.98
CA SER A 41 16.64 -5.17 -7.46
C SER A 41 17.06 -4.22 -6.34
N ARG A 42 16.57 -4.42 -5.11
CA ARG A 42 16.70 -3.47 -3.99
C ARG A 42 16.08 -2.09 -4.25
N ALA A 43 15.31 -1.96 -5.33
CA ALA A 43 14.56 -0.77 -5.69
C ALA A 43 13.64 -0.34 -4.55
N LEU A 44 13.55 0.96 -4.31
CA LEU A 44 12.51 1.52 -3.47
C LEU A 44 11.15 1.37 -4.15
N VAL A 45 10.17 0.90 -3.39
CA VAL A 45 8.78 0.82 -3.80
C VAL A 45 7.97 1.66 -2.83
N LEU A 46 7.26 2.64 -3.36
CA LEU A 46 6.35 3.50 -2.61
C LEU A 46 4.94 3.24 -3.08
N VAL A 47 4.02 3.04 -2.16
CA VAL A 47 2.60 2.82 -2.44
C VAL A 47 1.77 3.84 -1.70
N SER A 48 0.75 4.36 -2.35
CA SER A 48 -0.26 5.22 -1.74
C SER A 48 -1.63 4.59 -1.98
N VAL A 49 -2.40 4.43 -0.92
CA VAL A 49 -3.78 3.97 -0.97
C VAL A 49 -4.67 5.12 -0.55
N THR A 50 -5.57 5.55 -1.41
CA THR A 50 -6.48 6.67 -1.16
C THR A 50 -7.92 6.25 -1.36
N ARG A 51 -8.80 6.62 -0.44
CA ARG A 51 -10.24 6.41 -0.60
C ARG A 51 -10.79 7.48 -1.55
N VAL A 52 -11.38 7.06 -2.67
CA VAL A 52 -11.89 7.97 -3.72
C VAL A 52 -13.40 8.14 -3.59
N GLU A 53 -14.11 7.08 -3.22
CA GLU A 53 -15.55 7.04 -2.93
C GLU A 53 -15.78 6.16 -1.68
N ALA A 54 -17.01 6.12 -1.16
CA ALA A 54 -17.34 5.42 0.10
C ALA A 54 -16.75 3.99 0.16
N ASP A 55 -16.79 3.24 -0.94
CA ASP A 55 -16.30 1.86 -1.02
C ASP A 55 -15.22 1.64 -2.11
N ARG A 56 -14.61 2.71 -2.63
CA ARG A 56 -13.56 2.59 -3.66
C ARG A 56 -12.22 3.10 -3.17
N LEU A 57 -11.22 2.24 -3.33
CA LEU A 57 -9.82 2.56 -3.05
C LEU A 57 -9.07 2.71 -4.37
N ALA A 58 -8.25 3.75 -4.47
CA ALA A 58 -7.24 3.88 -5.51
C ALA A 58 -5.87 3.50 -4.95
N VAL A 59 -5.15 2.68 -5.71
CA VAL A 59 -3.80 2.23 -5.39
C VAL A 59 -2.83 2.83 -6.41
N VAL A 60 -1.84 3.57 -5.91
CA VAL A 60 -0.77 4.14 -6.73
C VAL A 60 0.56 3.55 -6.30
N VAL A 61 1.29 2.94 -7.22
CA VAL A 61 2.62 2.38 -6.98
C VAL A 61 3.67 3.19 -7.73
N ARG A 62 4.74 3.59 -7.04
CA ARG A 62 5.90 4.27 -7.61
C ARG A 62 7.14 3.38 -7.41
N CYS A 63 7.75 3.01 -8.52
CA CYS A 63 8.97 2.21 -8.57
C CYS A 63 9.74 2.61 -9.85
N GLU A 64 11.07 2.43 -9.84
CA GLU A 64 11.91 2.61 -11.03
C GLU A 64 11.54 1.65 -12.18
N ASN A 65 10.93 0.51 -11.86
CA ASN A 65 10.45 -0.46 -12.83
C ASN A 65 8.92 -0.38 -12.97
N ILE A 66 8.46 0.22 -14.07
CA ILE A 66 7.03 0.43 -14.34
C ILE A 66 6.25 -0.90 -14.46
N ALA A 67 6.85 -1.94 -15.04
CA ALA A 67 6.19 -3.24 -15.18
C ALA A 67 5.93 -3.86 -13.80
N LEU A 68 6.91 -3.76 -12.89
CA LEU A 68 6.74 -4.17 -11.50
C LEU A 68 5.69 -3.31 -10.78
N ALA A 69 5.71 -1.99 -11.00
CA ALA A 69 4.73 -1.07 -10.40
C ALA A 69 3.30 -1.44 -10.79
N ASN A 70 3.05 -1.69 -12.08
CA ASN A 70 1.73 -2.08 -12.58
C ASN A 70 1.26 -3.42 -12.03
N LEU A 71 2.15 -4.43 -12.00
CA LEU A 71 1.83 -5.74 -11.44
C LEU A 71 1.47 -5.65 -9.95
N MET A 72 2.28 -4.93 -9.18
CA MET A 72 2.02 -4.71 -7.75
C MET A 72 0.73 -3.93 -7.51
N ALA A 73 0.44 -2.90 -8.31
CA ALA A 73 -0.79 -2.12 -8.19
C ALA A 73 -2.02 -3.01 -8.37
N GLY A 74 -2.02 -3.90 -9.38
CA GLY A 74 -3.11 -4.85 -9.63
C GLY A 74 -3.27 -5.86 -8.50
N HIS A 75 -2.18 -6.41 -7.97
CA HIS A 75 -2.21 -7.36 -6.86
C HIS A 75 -2.78 -6.72 -5.59
N ILE A 76 -2.32 -5.52 -5.24
CA ILE A 76 -2.79 -4.81 -4.05
C ILE A 76 -4.26 -4.41 -4.21
N ALA A 77 -4.66 -3.87 -5.36
CA ALA A 77 -6.06 -3.49 -5.61
C ALA A 77 -6.99 -4.71 -5.47
N THR A 78 -6.65 -5.82 -6.12
CA THR A 78 -7.44 -7.07 -6.05
C THR A 78 -7.58 -7.58 -4.61
N ALA A 79 -6.52 -7.48 -3.81
CA ALA A 79 -6.54 -7.95 -2.43
C ALA A 79 -7.36 -7.05 -1.49
N LEU A 80 -7.55 -5.77 -1.86
CA LEU A 80 -8.32 -4.78 -1.11
C LEU A 80 -9.80 -4.73 -1.51
N ASP A 81 -10.15 -5.23 -2.70
CA ASP A 81 -11.53 -5.31 -3.20
C ASP A 81 -12.33 -6.51 -2.63
N GLY A 82 -11.68 -7.43 -1.90
CA GLY A 82 -12.29 -8.65 -1.33
C GLY A 82 -12.18 -8.76 0.18
#